data_AF-A0A950JGS7-F1
#
_entry.id   AF-A0A950JGS7-F1
#
_cell.length_a   1.000
_cell.length_b   1.000
_cell.length_c   1.000
_cell.angle_alpha   90.00
_cell.angle_beta   90.00
_cell.angle_gamma   90.00
#
_symmetry.space_group_name_H-M   'P 1'
#
loop_
_entity.id
_entity.type
_entity.pdbx_description
1 polymer ?
#
loop_
_entity_poly.entity_id
_entity_poly.type
_entity_poly.pdbx_seq_one_letter_code
_entity_poly.pdbx_strand_id
1 'polypeptide(L)'
;MKRFVSAGAIALIVGMGAASAARSATLDFAVSVLDGQDIGFTGATLDTSSAFNFDGAALLVSAVGAGDESGLSAFPSSADSVTITPSNVVYGSGTGSSPLSSDVVKSWTGANGDVFTETLTDIKSINRGTANAITVFLTGTVSDTLGLFDDTSVNFILSANEVGGPGTAISAGFTNTTAPIPEPSTWVMMVLGFAGLGYAAARRSSKDQSPVAI
;
A
#
# COMPACT_ATOMS: atom_id res chain seq x y z
N MET A 1 -27.50 -33.86 -53.72
CA MET A 1 -26.57 -32.82 -53.22
C MET A 1 -26.60 -32.85 -51.69
N LYS A 2 -25.53 -33.33 -51.06
CA LYS A 2 -25.43 -33.48 -49.60
C LYS A 2 -24.92 -32.17 -49.00
N ARG A 3 -25.69 -31.55 -48.10
CA ARG A 3 -25.30 -30.33 -47.37
C ARG A 3 -24.42 -30.71 -46.19
N PHE A 4 -23.18 -30.23 -46.18
CA PHE A 4 -22.30 -30.29 -45.02
C PHE A 4 -22.79 -29.26 -44.00
N VAL A 5 -23.26 -29.74 -42.85
CA VAL A 5 -23.51 -28.91 -41.67
C VAL A 5 -22.15 -28.71 -41.00
N SER A 6 -21.67 -27.47 -40.96
CA SER A 6 -20.45 -27.06 -40.29
C SER A 6 -20.62 -27.18 -38.77
N ALA A 7 -20.14 -28.29 -38.21
CA ALA A 7 -19.92 -28.47 -36.79
C ALA A 7 -18.66 -27.68 -36.38
N GLY A 8 -18.85 -26.48 -35.84
CA GLY A 8 -17.76 -25.64 -35.35
C GLY A 8 -18.21 -24.83 -34.15
N ALA A 9 -18.56 -25.48 -33.04
CA ALA A 9 -18.97 -24.77 -31.82
C ALA A 9 -18.93 -25.59 -30.52
N ILE A 10 -17.97 -26.51 -30.29
CA ILE A 10 -17.83 -27.23 -29.01
C ILE A 10 -16.35 -27.66 -28.94
N ALA A 11 -15.49 -27.39 -27.95
CA ALA A 11 -15.63 -26.95 -26.56
C ALA A 11 -14.32 -26.23 -26.13
N LEU A 12 -14.45 -25.17 -25.32
CA LEU A 12 -13.39 -24.68 -24.45
C LEU A 12 -13.95 -24.53 -23.04
N ILE A 13 -14.39 -25.63 -22.44
CA ILE A 13 -14.88 -25.69 -21.06
C ILE A 13 -14.33 -26.97 -20.41
N VAL A 14 -13.01 -27.09 -20.29
CA VAL A 14 -12.40 -28.05 -19.36
C VAL A 14 -11.06 -27.46 -18.95
N GLY A 15 -10.94 -27.06 -17.69
CA GLY A 15 -9.68 -26.54 -17.14
C GLY A 15 -9.79 -25.34 -16.21
N MET A 16 -11.01 -24.90 -15.84
CA MET A 16 -11.17 -24.05 -14.66
C MET A 16 -11.00 -24.93 -13.41
N GLY A 17 -9.77 -25.37 -13.15
CA GLY A 17 -9.39 -25.77 -11.80
C GLY A 17 -9.80 -24.63 -10.87
N ALA A 18 -10.35 -24.97 -9.70
CA ALA A 18 -10.81 -24.01 -8.71
C ALA A 18 -9.77 -22.87 -8.59
N ALA A 19 -10.06 -21.74 -9.24
CA ALA A 19 -9.29 -20.55 -9.03
C ALA A 19 -9.58 -20.21 -7.58
N SER A 20 -8.61 -20.50 -6.70
CA SER A 20 -8.61 -19.97 -5.34
C SER A 20 -9.06 -18.53 -5.45
N ALA A 21 -10.12 -18.16 -4.72
CA ALA A 21 -10.61 -16.79 -4.71
C ALA A 21 -9.39 -15.87 -4.57
N ALA A 22 -9.09 -15.12 -5.61
CA ALA A 22 -8.02 -14.15 -5.53
C ALA A 22 -8.48 -13.15 -4.45
N ARG A 23 -7.55 -12.85 -3.55
CA ARG A 23 -7.77 -11.95 -2.42
C ARG A 23 -6.85 -10.75 -2.62
N SER A 24 -7.40 -9.56 -2.44
CA SER A 24 -6.63 -8.32 -2.43
C SER A 24 -5.83 -8.26 -1.13
N ALA A 25 -4.51 -8.26 -1.24
CA ALA A 25 -3.63 -8.12 -0.09
C ALA A 25 -3.57 -6.65 0.37
N THR A 26 -3.73 -6.43 1.67
CA THR A 26 -3.66 -5.09 2.26
C THR A 26 -2.67 -5.05 3.40
N LEU A 27 -1.90 -3.97 3.49
CA LEU A 27 -1.22 -3.58 4.72
C LEU A 27 -2.02 -2.43 5.32
N ASP A 28 -2.30 -2.53 6.61
CA ASP A 28 -2.90 -1.49 7.43
C ASP A 28 -2.43 -1.70 8.87
N PHE A 29 -1.40 -0.98 9.29
CA PHE A 29 -0.92 -1.08 10.66
C PHE A 29 -0.34 0.25 11.15
N ALA A 30 -0.34 0.41 12.47
CA ALA A 30 0.22 1.57 13.15
C ALA A 30 1.36 1.15 14.06
N VAL A 31 2.33 2.04 14.20
CA VAL A 31 3.49 1.87 15.07
C VAL A 31 3.60 3.05 16.00
N SER A 32 3.84 2.75 17.27
CA SER A 32 4.22 3.73 18.29
C SER A 32 5.73 3.75 18.44
N VAL A 33 6.28 4.95 18.51
CA VAL A 33 7.71 5.17 18.80
C VAL A 33 7.86 5.26 20.32
N LEU A 34 8.56 4.32 20.92
CA LEU A 34 8.73 4.18 22.37
C LEU A 34 10.21 4.29 22.75
N ASP A 35 10.46 4.83 23.95
CA ASP A 35 11.71 4.69 24.71
C ASP A 35 13.01 4.93 23.91
N GLY A 36 13.07 6.02 23.14
CA GLY A 36 14.35 6.50 22.60
C GLY A 36 14.87 7.67 23.43
N GLN A 37 16.00 7.48 24.12
CA GLN A 37 16.77 8.60 24.71
C GLN A 37 17.23 9.61 23.64
N ASP A 38 17.16 9.24 22.36
CA ASP A 38 17.70 9.99 21.23
C ASP A 38 16.66 10.28 20.12
N ILE A 39 15.35 10.13 20.41
CA ILE A 39 14.32 10.63 19.48
C ILE A 39 14.49 12.14 19.36
N GLY A 40 14.61 12.63 18.13
CA GLY A 40 14.88 14.03 17.89
C GLY A 40 14.52 14.47 16.49
N PHE A 41 14.80 15.74 16.21
CA PHE A 41 14.60 16.34 14.91
C PHE A 41 15.69 17.35 14.62
N THR A 42 15.93 17.62 13.34
CA THR A 42 16.80 18.73 12.92
C THR A 42 15.93 19.95 12.67
N GLY A 43 16.04 20.99 13.49
CA GLY A 43 15.24 22.23 13.36
C GLY A 43 15.17 23.02 14.66
N ALA A 44 14.51 24.19 14.63
CA ALA A 44 14.27 24.99 15.84
C ALA A 44 13.05 24.48 16.62
N THR A 45 12.01 24.06 15.90
CA THR A 45 10.77 23.45 16.42
C THR A 45 10.36 22.31 15.51
N LEU A 46 9.52 21.41 15.99
CA LEU A 46 9.07 20.28 15.16
C LEU A 46 8.29 20.70 13.90
N ASP A 47 7.54 21.81 13.94
CA ASP A 47 6.84 22.33 12.75
C ASP A 47 7.79 22.97 11.72
N THR A 48 9.03 23.30 12.10
CA THR A 48 10.06 23.87 11.22
C THR A 48 11.22 22.91 10.91
N SER A 49 11.11 21.66 11.34
CA SER A 49 12.16 20.65 11.19
C SER A 49 12.40 20.23 9.73
N SER A 50 13.58 19.71 9.43
CA SER A 50 13.96 19.16 8.13
C SER A 50 14.28 17.66 8.16
N ALA A 51 14.38 17.08 9.35
CA ALA A 51 14.61 15.65 9.54
C ALA A 51 14.03 15.18 10.87
N PHE A 52 13.68 13.89 10.95
CA PHE A 52 13.26 13.22 12.18
C PHE A 52 14.16 12.02 12.44
N ASN A 53 14.69 11.92 13.65
CA ASN A 53 15.61 10.88 14.07
C ASN A 53 14.89 9.88 14.97
N PHE A 54 14.93 8.61 14.56
CA PHE A 54 14.43 7.45 15.30
C PHE A 54 15.55 6.70 16.03
N ASP A 55 16.78 7.20 16.04
CA ASP A 55 17.91 6.48 16.64
C ASP A 55 17.63 6.11 18.10
N GLY A 56 17.99 4.88 18.46
CA GLY A 56 17.72 4.29 19.77
C GLY A 56 16.25 4.06 20.12
N ALA A 57 15.28 4.41 19.26
CA ALA A 57 13.86 4.22 19.54
C ALA A 57 13.38 2.81 19.23
N ALA A 58 12.50 2.28 20.08
CA ALA A 58 11.75 1.06 19.79
C ALA A 58 10.51 1.41 18.96
N LEU A 59 10.44 0.89 17.73
CA LEU A 59 9.29 1.08 16.85
C LEU A 59 8.40 -0.16 16.96
N LEU A 60 7.36 -0.06 17.78
CA LEU A 60 6.52 -1.20 18.14
C LEU A 60 5.10 -1.06 17.60
N VAL A 61 4.58 -2.14 17.03
CA VAL A 61 3.24 -2.16 16.43
C VAL A 61 2.19 -1.92 17.51
N SER A 62 1.38 -0.88 17.31
CA SER A 62 0.37 -0.42 18.25
C SER A 62 -1.06 -0.71 17.80
N ALA A 63 -1.28 -0.90 16.50
CA ALA A 63 -2.55 -1.34 15.96
C ALA A 63 -2.36 -2.08 14.63
N VAL A 64 -3.30 -2.96 14.32
CA VAL A 64 -3.41 -3.65 13.03
C VAL A 64 -4.86 -3.50 12.55
N GLY A 65 -5.01 -3.11 11.29
CA GLY A 65 -6.28 -2.87 10.62
C GLY A 65 -6.99 -4.16 10.20
N ALA A 66 -8.24 -4.02 9.78
CA ALA A 66 -9.02 -5.16 9.31
C ALA A 66 -8.51 -5.65 7.95
N GLY A 67 -8.14 -6.93 7.86
CA GLY A 67 -7.64 -7.52 6.61
C GLY A 67 -6.14 -7.25 6.36
N ASP A 68 -5.43 -6.71 7.34
CA ASP A 68 -3.98 -6.59 7.25
C ASP A 68 -3.31 -7.96 7.10
N GLU A 69 -2.40 -8.06 6.14
CA GLU A 69 -1.63 -9.27 5.81
C GLU A 69 -0.13 -9.08 6.13
N SER A 70 0.21 -8.12 7.01
CA SER A 70 1.61 -7.89 7.43
C SER A 70 2.17 -9.01 8.31
N GLY A 71 1.29 -9.83 8.86
CA GLY A 71 1.62 -10.87 9.84
C GLY A 71 2.09 -10.32 11.19
N LEU A 72 1.95 -9.01 11.43
CA LEU A 72 2.33 -8.37 12.68
C LEU A 72 1.25 -8.52 13.75
N SER A 73 1.68 -8.45 15.01
CA SER A 73 0.84 -8.40 16.19
C SER A 73 1.04 -7.09 16.94
N ALA A 74 -0.06 -6.48 17.37
CA ALA A 74 -0.06 -5.22 18.10
C ALA A 74 0.06 -5.44 19.62
N PHE A 75 0.50 -4.40 20.33
CA PHE A 75 0.38 -4.31 21.80
C PHE A 75 -1.07 -4.54 22.27
N PRO A 76 -1.29 -5.04 23.51
CA PRO A 76 -0.31 -5.15 24.59
C PRO A 76 0.41 -6.51 24.75
N SER A 77 0.01 -7.58 24.06
CA SER A 77 0.40 -8.95 24.46
C SER A 77 1.68 -9.51 23.83
N SER A 78 2.17 -8.93 22.72
CA SER A 78 3.41 -9.37 22.04
C SER A 78 3.77 -8.45 20.87
N ALA A 79 3.81 -7.14 21.07
CA ALA A 79 3.98 -6.22 19.95
C ALA A 79 5.26 -6.50 19.15
N ASP A 80 5.08 -6.72 17.85
CA ASP A 80 6.19 -6.89 16.94
C ASP A 80 6.90 -5.54 16.71
N SER A 81 8.17 -5.62 16.33
CA SER A 81 8.98 -4.45 16.03
C SER A 81 9.16 -4.26 14.53
N VAL A 82 9.30 -3.00 14.13
CA VAL A 82 9.67 -2.60 12.77
C VAL A 82 11.04 -1.94 12.83
N THR A 83 11.92 -2.26 11.89
CA THR A 83 13.21 -1.58 11.76
C THR A 83 13.14 -0.52 10.66
N ILE A 84 13.89 0.57 10.80
CA ILE A 84 13.99 1.65 9.82
C ILE A 84 15.46 1.98 9.55
N THR A 85 15.82 2.21 8.29
CA THR A 85 17.18 2.60 7.87
C THR A 85 17.11 3.56 6.69
N PRO A 86 17.74 4.74 6.76
CA PRO A 86 18.45 5.29 7.91
C PRO A 86 17.51 5.63 9.08
N SER A 87 18.04 5.67 10.30
CA SER A 87 17.30 6.12 11.49
C SER A 87 16.97 7.63 11.44
N ASN A 88 17.79 8.41 10.74
CA ASN A 88 17.53 9.83 10.49
C ASN A 88 16.85 10.04 9.12
N VAL A 89 15.55 10.28 9.14
CA VAL A 89 14.74 10.50 7.93
C VAL A 89 14.73 11.98 7.56
N VAL A 90 15.36 12.33 6.44
CA VAL A 90 15.53 13.71 5.96
C VAL A 90 14.47 14.04 4.90
N TYR A 91 13.51 14.90 5.27
CA TYR A 91 12.39 15.32 4.42
C TYR A 91 12.45 16.81 4.00
N GLY A 92 13.44 17.57 4.48
CA GLY A 92 13.62 18.98 4.11
C GLY A 92 12.59 19.93 4.72
N SER A 93 12.71 21.23 4.42
CA SER A 93 11.88 22.30 5.01
C SER A 93 10.63 22.66 4.20
N GLY A 94 10.41 21.99 3.07
CA GLY A 94 9.25 22.25 2.19
C GLY A 94 7.92 21.78 2.76
N THR A 95 6.85 22.02 2.00
CA THR A 95 5.47 21.55 2.28
C THR A 95 4.86 20.72 1.14
N GLY A 96 5.47 20.75 -0.05
CA GLY A 96 5.00 20.05 -1.25
C GLY A 96 5.59 18.66 -1.41
N SER A 97 5.42 18.09 -2.61
CA SER A 97 6.00 16.82 -2.99
C SER A 97 7.45 16.97 -3.45
N SER A 98 8.32 16.06 -3.06
CA SER A 98 9.74 16.02 -3.45
C SER A 98 10.29 14.62 -3.20
N PRO A 99 11.31 14.16 -3.93
CA PRO A 99 12.07 12.99 -3.51
C PRO A 99 12.66 13.19 -2.10
N LEU A 100 12.81 12.09 -1.37
CA LEU A 100 13.60 12.06 -0.15
C LEU A 100 15.08 12.32 -0.46
N SER A 101 15.82 12.84 0.53
CA SER A 101 17.28 13.02 0.37
C SER A 101 18.03 11.69 0.30
N SER A 102 17.44 10.64 0.85
CA SER A 102 17.88 9.25 0.77
C SER A 102 16.66 8.35 0.98
N ASP A 103 16.61 7.23 0.28
CA ASP A 103 15.54 6.25 0.47
C ASP A 103 15.52 5.75 1.92
N VAL A 104 14.31 5.53 2.43
CA VAL A 104 14.08 4.98 3.76
C VAL A 104 13.56 3.57 3.60
N VAL A 105 14.34 2.61 4.09
CA VAL A 105 14.01 1.20 4.09
C VAL A 105 13.44 0.82 5.44
N LYS A 106 12.28 0.19 5.43
CA LYS A 106 11.67 -0.44 6.59
C LYS A 106 11.61 -1.93 6.40
N SER A 107 11.80 -2.68 7.48
CA SER A 107 11.66 -4.13 7.44
C SER A 107 11.06 -4.69 8.71
N TRP A 108 10.32 -5.78 8.55
CA TRP A 108 9.77 -6.56 9.65
C TRP A 108 9.61 -8.02 9.22
N THR A 109 9.38 -8.90 10.19
CA THR A 109 9.10 -10.31 9.94
C THR A 109 7.76 -10.64 10.56
N GLY A 110 6.80 -11.07 9.72
CA GLY A 110 5.50 -11.50 10.20
C GLY A 110 5.56 -12.85 10.92
N ALA A 111 4.51 -13.20 11.67
CA ALA A 111 4.42 -14.42 12.46
C ALA A 111 4.65 -15.73 11.65
N ASN A 112 4.41 -15.69 10.34
CA ASN A 112 4.62 -16.82 9.44
C ASN A 112 6.07 -16.96 8.96
N GLY A 113 6.99 -16.09 9.42
CA GLY A 113 8.37 -16.02 8.96
C GLY A 113 8.57 -15.26 7.65
N ASP A 114 7.51 -14.66 7.11
CA ASP A 114 7.57 -13.81 5.92
C ASP A 114 8.26 -12.50 6.23
N VAL A 115 9.23 -12.11 5.41
CA VAL A 115 10.02 -10.90 5.59
C VAL A 115 9.54 -9.84 4.61
N PHE A 116 9.14 -8.70 5.16
CA PHE A 116 8.68 -7.55 4.39
C PHE A 116 9.78 -6.51 4.30
N THR A 117 9.93 -5.93 3.13
CA THR A 117 10.83 -4.80 2.85
C THR A 117 10.03 -3.69 2.18
N GLU A 118 9.95 -2.55 2.84
CA GLU A 118 9.31 -1.34 2.33
C GLU A 118 10.40 -0.30 2.01
N THR A 119 10.37 0.26 0.81
CA THR A 119 11.31 1.30 0.37
C THR A 119 10.53 2.57 0.06
N LEU A 120 10.70 3.59 0.90
CA LEU A 120 10.11 4.92 0.75
C LEU A 120 11.08 5.83 0.00
N THR A 121 10.62 6.43 -1.09
CA THR A 121 11.44 7.22 -2.02
C THR A 121 11.00 8.67 -2.11
N ASP A 122 9.71 8.94 -1.89
CA ASP A 122 9.10 10.23 -2.19
C ASP A 122 8.32 10.78 -1.00
N ILE A 123 8.38 12.10 -0.87
CA ILE A 123 7.50 12.89 -0.03
C ILE A 123 6.30 13.28 -0.88
N LYS A 124 5.12 12.89 -0.44
CA LYS A 124 3.85 13.31 -1.04
C LYS A 124 3.42 14.68 -0.53
N SER A 125 3.54 14.91 0.78
CA SER A 125 3.23 16.19 1.41
C SER A 125 3.82 16.31 2.81
N ILE A 126 3.97 17.55 3.29
CA ILE A 126 4.32 17.83 4.68
C ILE A 126 3.34 18.86 5.24
N ASN A 127 2.65 18.49 6.33
CA ASN A 127 1.78 19.38 7.08
C ASN A 127 2.50 19.94 8.29
N ARG A 128 2.61 21.27 8.34
CA ARG A 128 3.24 22.08 9.39
C ARG A 128 2.25 23.10 10.00
N GLY A 129 0.95 22.85 9.85
CA GLY A 129 -0.10 23.80 10.22
C GLY A 129 -0.31 23.97 11.73
N THR A 130 0.32 23.13 12.55
CA THR A 130 0.23 23.17 14.01
C THR A 130 1.63 23.35 14.58
N ALA A 131 1.81 24.35 15.46
CA ALA A 131 3.10 24.62 16.09
C ALA A 131 3.60 23.41 16.90
N ASN A 132 4.89 23.10 16.78
CA ASN A 132 5.54 21.95 17.43
C ASN A 132 4.94 20.59 17.06
N ALA A 133 4.31 20.49 15.89
CA ALA A 133 3.81 19.26 15.34
C ALA A 133 4.11 19.18 13.84
N ILE A 134 4.30 17.95 13.36
CA ILE A 134 4.52 17.70 11.94
C ILE A 134 3.79 16.43 11.53
N THR A 135 3.30 16.43 10.28
CA THR A 135 2.88 15.20 9.61
C THR A 135 3.57 15.12 8.25
N VAL A 136 4.33 14.06 8.03
CA VAL A 136 5.05 13.80 6.79
C VAL A 136 4.40 12.60 6.10
N PHE A 137 3.90 12.81 4.89
CA PHE A 137 3.35 11.77 4.06
C PHE A 137 4.43 11.32 3.08
N LEU A 138 4.89 10.07 3.22
CA LEU A 138 5.83 9.42 2.32
C LEU A 138 5.13 8.35 1.47
N THR A 139 5.70 8.09 0.30
CA THR A 139 5.24 7.05 -0.62
C THR A 139 6.43 6.21 -1.09
N GLY A 140 6.14 4.96 -1.42
CA GLY A 140 7.13 4.01 -1.86
C GLY A 140 6.51 2.70 -2.32
N THR A 141 7.29 1.63 -2.24
CA THR A 141 6.85 0.26 -2.52
C THR A 141 7.13 -0.67 -1.35
N VAL A 142 6.38 -1.76 -1.28
CA VAL A 142 6.61 -2.87 -0.37
C VAL A 142 6.66 -4.18 -1.13
N SER A 143 7.59 -5.04 -0.72
CA SER A 143 7.75 -6.40 -1.22
C SER A 143 7.92 -7.36 -0.05
N ASP A 144 7.45 -8.61 -0.21
CA ASP A 144 7.59 -9.67 0.78
C ASP A 144 8.33 -10.89 0.19
N THR A 145 8.70 -11.83 1.05
CA THR A 145 9.42 -13.04 0.61
C THR A 145 8.49 -14.11 0.04
N LEU A 146 7.20 -14.06 0.37
CA LEU A 146 6.20 -15.00 -0.13
C LEU A 146 5.52 -14.54 -1.43
N GLY A 147 5.81 -13.32 -1.91
CA GLY A 147 5.32 -12.76 -3.16
C GLY A 147 3.85 -12.34 -3.10
N LEU A 148 3.29 -12.15 -1.90
CA LEU A 148 1.98 -11.53 -1.73
C LEU A 148 2.02 -10.04 -2.07
N PHE A 149 3.15 -9.40 -1.82
CA PHE A 149 3.49 -8.03 -2.17
C PHE A 149 4.71 -8.04 -3.09
N ASP A 150 4.54 -7.56 -4.32
CA ASP A 150 5.62 -7.43 -5.30
C ASP A 150 5.61 -5.99 -5.82
N ASP A 151 6.54 -5.16 -5.31
CA ASP A 151 6.64 -3.72 -5.56
C ASP A 151 5.29 -2.99 -5.43
N THR A 152 4.49 -3.41 -4.44
CA THR A 152 3.16 -2.87 -4.19
C THR A 152 3.26 -1.47 -3.63
N SER A 153 2.52 -0.51 -4.21
CA SER A 153 2.56 0.87 -3.73
C SER A 153 2.04 0.99 -2.29
N VAL A 154 2.82 1.69 -1.44
CA VAL A 154 2.52 1.91 -0.03
C VAL A 154 2.57 3.40 0.31
N ASN A 155 1.70 3.79 1.24
CA ASN A 155 1.68 5.10 1.86
C ASN A 155 2.13 4.96 3.31
N PHE A 156 3.05 5.84 3.72
CA PHE A 156 3.53 5.96 5.08
C PHE A 156 3.26 7.35 5.60
N ILE A 157 2.62 7.45 6.77
CA ILE A 157 2.34 8.74 7.40
C ILE A 157 3.06 8.77 8.74
N LEU A 158 4.11 9.59 8.84
CA LEU A 158 4.76 9.93 10.11
C LEU A 158 4.03 11.11 10.74
N SER A 159 3.63 10.98 12.00
CA SER A 159 3.11 12.08 12.80
C SER A 159 3.91 12.21 14.09
N ALA A 160 4.29 13.44 14.44
CA ALA A 160 4.99 13.72 15.67
C ALA A 160 4.52 15.05 16.28
N ASN A 161 4.55 15.14 17.60
CA ASN A 161 4.12 16.30 18.38
C ASN A 161 4.93 16.46 19.67
N GLU A 162 5.36 17.68 19.99
CA GLU A 162 5.97 18.03 21.29
C GLU A 162 4.88 18.51 22.27
N VAL A 163 4.46 17.62 23.18
CA VAL A 163 3.39 17.92 24.14
C VAL A 163 3.89 18.86 25.23
N GLY A 164 3.50 20.13 25.13
CA GLY A 164 3.91 21.18 26.07
C GLY A 164 4.82 22.24 25.46
N GLY A 165 5.13 22.14 24.16
CA GLY A 165 5.90 23.14 23.41
C GLY A 165 7.34 22.71 23.12
N PRO A 166 8.16 23.60 22.53
CA PRO A 166 9.52 23.27 22.13
C PRO A 166 10.37 22.74 23.29
N GLY A 167 11.11 21.65 23.06
CA GLY A 167 12.01 21.07 24.05
C GLY A 167 11.31 20.23 25.13
N THR A 168 10.05 19.88 24.91
CA THR A 168 9.32 18.90 25.73
C THR A 168 9.41 17.50 25.10
N ALA A 169 8.79 16.52 25.75
CA ALA A 169 8.79 15.15 25.23
C ALA A 169 8.08 15.09 23.86
N ILE A 170 8.72 14.38 22.92
CA ILE A 170 8.17 14.11 21.60
C ILE A 170 7.31 12.83 21.68
N SER A 171 6.06 12.94 21.26
CA SER A 171 5.21 11.78 20.94
C SER A 171 5.20 11.60 19.43
N ALA A 172 5.59 10.42 18.96
CA ALA A 172 5.60 10.09 17.54
C ALA A 172 5.00 8.71 17.25
N GLY A 173 4.47 8.57 16.05
CA GLY A 173 3.94 7.33 15.54
C GLY A 173 3.80 7.40 14.03
N PHE A 174 3.53 6.25 13.43
CA PHE A 174 3.27 6.20 12.00
C PHE A 174 2.23 5.15 11.63
N THR A 175 1.60 5.36 10.47
CA THR A 175 0.64 4.43 9.90
C THR A 175 1.09 4.03 8.51
N ASN A 176 0.96 2.74 8.21
CA ASN A 176 1.23 2.12 6.93
C ASN A 176 -0.06 1.70 6.28
N THR A 177 -0.24 2.04 5.00
CA THR A 177 -1.39 1.58 4.22
C THR A 177 -1.00 1.27 2.77
N THR A 178 -1.45 0.14 2.24
CA THR A 178 -1.44 -0.11 0.79
C THR A 178 -2.82 0.17 0.19
N ALA A 179 -2.84 0.58 -1.08
CA ALA A 179 -4.09 0.60 -1.82
C ALA A 179 -4.39 -0.81 -2.34
N PRO A 180 -5.64 -1.30 -2.27
CA PRO A 180 -6.03 -2.55 -2.90
C PRO A 180 -5.67 -2.51 -4.39
N ILE A 181 -4.75 -3.38 -4.83
CA ILE A 181 -4.46 -3.54 -6.26
C ILE A 181 -5.59 -4.38 -6.88
N PRO A 182 -6.27 -3.91 -7.95
CA PRO A 182 -7.26 -4.72 -8.65
C PRO A 182 -6.61 -6.01 -9.17
N GLU A 183 -7.13 -7.13 -8.70
CA GLU A 183 -6.58 -8.44 -9.02
C GLU A 183 -6.62 -8.70 -10.54
N PRO A 184 -5.67 -9.48 -11.10
CA PRO A 184 -5.73 -9.93 -12.49
C PRO A 184 -7.08 -10.55 -12.88
N SER A 185 -7.74 -11.23 -11.93
CA SER A 185 -9.10 -11.77 -12.08
C SER A 185 -10.13 -10.67 -12.37
N THR A 186 -10.01 -9.51 -11.74
CA THR A 186 -10.88 -8.34 -11.94
C THR A 186 -10.74 -7.83 -13.37
N TRP A 187 -9.51 -7.75 -13.89
CA TRP A 187 -9.25 -7.40 -15.28
C TRP A 187 -9.88 -8.43 -16.24
N VAL A 188 -9.69 -9.72 -15.95
CA VAL A 188 -10.27 -10.80 -16.76
C VAL A 188 -11.80 -10.74 -16.75
N MET A 189 -12.41 -10.52 -15.58
CA MET A 189 -13.87 -10.39 -15.47
C MET A 189 -14.40 -9.16 -16.19
N MET A 190 -13.70 -8.03 -16.14
CA MET A 190 -14.06 -6.84 -16.93
C MET A 190 -13.98 -7.14 -18.43
N VAL A 191 -12.88 -7.74 -18.90
CA VAL A 191 -12.71 -8.12 -20.31
C VAL A 191 -13.77 -9.11 -20.77
N LEU A 192 -14.07 -10.14 -19.97
CA LEU A 192 -15.12 -11.11 -20.26
C LEU A 192 -16.51 -10.46 -20.26
N GLY A 193 -16.78 -9.54 -19.33
CA GLY A 193 -18.01 -8.77 -19.28
C GLY A 193 -18.19 -7.91 -20.54
N PHE A 194 -17.15 -7.19 -20.95
CA PHE A 194 -17.18 -6.40 -22.18
C PHE A 194 -17.28 -7.25 -23.45
N ALA A 195 -16.58 -8.39 -23.50
CA ALA A 195 -16.67 -9.34 -24.60
C ALA A 195 -18.08 -9.94 -24.72
N GLY A 196 -18.70 -10.28 -23.59
CA GLY A 196 -20.07 -10.77 -23.53
C GLY A 196 -21.09 -9.75 -24.03
N LEU A 197 -20.97 -8.49 -23.62
CA LEU A 197 -21.82 -7.40 -24.11
C LEU A 197 -21.63 -7.13 -25.60
N GLY A 198 -20.37 -7.11 -26.07
CA GLY A 198 -20.04 -6.94 -27.50
C GLY A 198 -20.64 -8.04 -28.37
N TYR A 199 -20.54 -9.30 -27.93
CA TYR A 199 -21.14 -10.44 -28.62
C TYR A 199 -22.67 -10.35 -28.68
N ALA A 200 -23.31 -9.97 -27.57
CA ALA A 200 -24.77 -9.82 -27.52
C ALA A 200 -25.27 -8.73 -28.48
N ALA A 201 -24.56 -7.60 -28.57
CA ALA A 201 -24.87 -6.51 -29.50
C ALA A 201 -24.70 -6.94 -30.96
N ALA A 202 -23.59 -7.60 -31.30
CA ALA A 202 -23.34 -8.12 -32.65
C ALA A 202 -24.44 -9.09 -33.11
N ARG A 203 -24.90 -9.98 -32.23
CA ARG A 203 -25.98 -10.93 -32.53
C ARG A 203 -27.32 -10.24 -32.83
N ARG A 204 -27.61 -9.10 -32.17
CA ARG A 204 -28.85 -8.34 -32.40
C ARG A 204 -28.82 -7.61 -33.75
N SER A 205 -27.69 -7.00 -34.10
CA SER A 205 -27.55 -6.26 -35.36
C SER A 205 -27.71 -7.13 -36.61
N SER A 206 -27.38 -8.43 -36.54
CA SER A 206 -27.54 -9.35 -37.67
C SER A 206 -29.00 -9.73 -37.98
N LYS A 207 -29.97 -9.38 -37.12
CA LYS A 207 -31.41 -9.62 -37.36
C LYS A 207 -32.14 -8.45 -38.03
N ASP A 208 -31.60 -7.23 -37.97
CA ASP A 208 -32.24 -6.04 -38.54
C ASP A 208 -31.84 -5.75 -39.99
N GLN A 209 -30.90 -6.51 -40.58
CA GLN A 209 -30.59 -6.44 -42.01
C GLN A 209 -31.56 -7.31 -42.83
N SER A 210 -32.82 -6.91 -42.88
CA SER A 210 -33.73 -7.35 -43.94
C SER A 210 -33.41 -6.55 -45.20
N PRO A 211 -33.09 -7.17 -46.36
CA PRO A 211 -32.87 -6.44 -47.59
C PRO A 211 -34.17 -5.72 -47.99
N VAL A 212 -34.10 -4.39 -48.15
CA VAL A 212 -35.16 -3.62 -48.81
C VAL A 212 -35.20 -4.07 -50.25
N ALA A 213 -36.24 -4.85 -50.61
CA ALA A 213 -36.51 -5.22 -51.99
C ALA A 213 -36.99 -3.98 -52.75
N ILE A 214 -36.26 -3.61 -53.82
CA ILE A 214 -36.60 -2.56 -54.78
C ILE A 214 -37.15 -3.23 -56.04
#